data_AF-A0A1Q8EH31-F1
#
_entry.id   AF-A0A1Q8EH31-F1
#
_cell.length_a   1.000
_cell.length_b   1.000
_cell.length_c   1.000
_cell.angle_alpha   90.00
_cell.angle_beta   90.00
_cell.angle_gamma   90.00
#
_symmetry.space_group_name_H-M   'P 1'
#
loop_
_entity.id
_entity.type
_entity.pdbx_description
1 polymer ?
#
loop_
_entity_poly.entity_id
_entity_poly.type
_entity_poly.pdbx_seq_one_letter_code
_entity_poly.pdbx_strand_id
1 'polypeptide(L)'
;MTKGFVKMMRYFVIFISLVMLSLSFTEPKAPWGFSIDLMGLSFPQSAYTFFFVVCLFLYLPMIVVGFYYLVKSIVRLVRFRDFRVGLDSFVLFAVIAVSLSRFGDWVVYEIF
;
A
#
# COMPACT_ATOMS: atom_id res chain seq x y z
N MET A 1 7.45 -19.76 14.08
CA MET A 1 6.63 -18.56 13.75
C MET A 1 5.18 -18.98 13.61
N THR A 2 4.34 -18.57 14.56
CA THR A 2 2.94 -18.97 14.70
C THR A 2 2.12 -18.52 13.48
N LYS A 3 1.26 -19.40 12.94
CA LYS A 3 0.39 -19.12 11.78
C LYS A 3 -0.41 -17.81 11.92
N GLY A 4 -0.69 -17.37 13.15
CA GLY A 4 -1.35 -16.10 13.46
C GLY A 4 -0.53 -14.86 13.07
N PHE A 5 0.79 -14.87 13.29
CA PHE A 5 1.65 -13.72 12.98
C PHE A 5 1.69 -13.43 11.47
N VAL A 6 1.75 -14.47 10.63
CA VAL A 6 1.72 -14.33 9.17
C VAL A 6 0.39 -13.74 8.70
N LYS A 7 -0.71 -14.11 9.36
CA LYS A 7 -2.05 -13.59 9.05
C LYS A 7 -2.16 -12.11 9.44
N MET A 8 -1.65 -11.74 10.61
CA MET A 8 -1.61 -10.35 11.08
C MET A 8 -0.77 -9.46 10.16
N MET A 9 0.41 -9.93 9.74
CA MET A 9 1.26 -9.21 8.79
C MET A 9 0.59 -9.02 7.43
N ARG A 10 -0.17 -10.01 6.94
CA ARG A 10 -0.97 -9.86 5.71
C ARG A 10 -1.99 -8.73 5.84
N TYR A 11 -2.76 -8.70 6.93
CA TYR A 11 -3.73 -7.62 7.14
C TYR A 11 -3.05 -6.26 7.25
N PHE A 12 -1.90 -6.19 7.90
CA PHE A 12 -1.12 -4.96 8.00
C PHE A 12 -0.66 -4.44 6.63
N VAL A 13 -0.18 -5.33 5.76
CA VAL A 13 0.23 -4.97 4.38
C VAL A 13 -0.97 -4.50 3.55
N ILE A 14 -2.12 -5.15 3.68
CA ILE A 14 -3.37 -4.72 3.01
C ILE A 14 -3.80 -3.34 3.52
N PHE A 15 -3.75 -3.13 4.84
CA PHE A 15 -4.10 -1.86 5.46
C PHE A 15 -3.20 -0.74 4.94
N ILE A 16 -1.88 -0.92 4.94
CA ILE A 16 -0.95 0.09 4.39
C ILE A 16 -1.22 0.34 2.90
N SER A 17 -1.50 -0.71 2.12
CA SER A 17 -1.82 -0.56 0.70
C SER A 17 -3.07 0.28 0.48
N LEU A 18 -4.11 0.07 1.30
CA LEU A 18 -5.34 0.86 1.26
C LEU A 18 -5.08 2.31 1.63
N VAL A 19 -4.27 2.56 2.67
CA VAL A 19 -3.91 3.93 3.08
C VAL A 19 -3.13 4.65 1.96
N MET A 20 -2.13 4.00 1.37
CA MET A 20 -1.38 4.55 0.22
C MET A 20 -2.32 4.86 -0.96
N LEU A 21 -3.24 3.96 -1.26
CA LEU A 21 -4.22 4.13 -2.32
C LEU A 21 -5.18 5.29 -2.01
N SER A 22 -5.68 5.39 -0.78
CA SER A 22 -6.59 6.46 -0.37
C SER A 22 -5.93 7.83 -0.43
N LEU A 23 -4.66 7.92 -0.02
CA LEU A 23 -3.89 9.16 -0.14
C LEU A 23 -3.74 9.57 -1.61
N SER A 24 -3.51 8.61 -2.51
CA SER A 24 -3.38 8.87 -3.95
C SER A 24 -4.66 9.39 -4.62
N PHE A 25 -5.84 9.10 -4.06
CA PHE A 25 -7.12 9.62 -4.55
C PHE A 25 -7.51 10.96 -3.91
N THR A 26 -6.78 11.38 -2.88
CA THR A 26 -7.04 12.67 -2.25
C THR A 26 -6.46 13.74 -3.17
N GLU A 27 -7.29 14.60 -3.75
CA GLU A 27 -6.84 15.67 -4.64
C GLU A 27 -5.79 16.53 -3.93
N PRO A 28 -4.53 16.51 -4.38
CA PRO A 28 -3.59 17.47 -3.87
C PRO A 28 -3.51 18.69 -4.78
N LYS A 29 -3.67 19.84 -4.17
CA LYS A 29 -3.30 21.12 -4.74
C LYS A 29 -2.46 21.78 -3.67
N ALA A 30 -1.18 21.45 -3.54
CA ALA A 30 -0.34 22.19 -2.60
C ALA A 30 -0.45 23.69 -2.94
N PRO A 31 -0.71 24.56 -1.95
CA PRO A 31 0.28 24.80 -0.90
C PRO A 31 -0.29 24.56 0.49
N TRP A 32 0.32 23.61 1.21
CA TRP A 32 0.39 23.39 2.67
C TRP A 32 -0.48 24.27 3.61
N GLY A 33 -1.79 24.33 3.37
CA GLY A 33 -2.71 25.23 4.10
C GLY A 33 -4.20 24.98 3.87
N PHE A 34 -4.60 23.76 3.48
CA PHE A 34 -6.03 23.41 3.34
C PHE A 34 -6.43 22.25 4.26
N SER A 35 -7.51 22.45 5.01
CA SER A 35 -8.24 21.41 5.74
C SER A 35 -9.00 20.52 4.76
N ILE A 36 -8.77 19.22 4.82
CA ILE A 36 -9.42 18.23 3.95
C ILE A 36 -10.82 17.96 4.51
N ASP A 37 -11.84 18.30 3.73
CA ASP A 37 -13.25 18.08 4.08
C ASP A 37 -13.74 16.82 3.37
N LEU A 38 -13.65 15.67 4.04
CA LEU A 38 -14.11 14.40 3.49
C LEU A 38 -15.56 14.19 3.94
N MET A 39 -16.53 14.51 3.08
CA MET A 39 -17.96 14.29 3.37
C MET A 39 -18.45 15.03 4.63
N GLY A 40 -17.86 16.19 4.95
CA GLY A 40 -18.16 16.99 6.15
C GLY A 40 -17.36 16.62 7.41
N LEU A 41 -16.44 15.65 7.31
CA LEU A 41 -15.44 15.37 8.33
C LEU A 41 -14.14 16.12 8.01
N SER A 42 -13.88 17.18 8.76
CA SER A 42 -12.60 17.90 8.73
C SER A 42 -11.53 17.08 9.44
N PHE A 43 -10.63 16.45 8.67
CA PHE A 43 -9.48 15.77 9.25
C PHE A 43 -8.38 16.79 9.60
N PRO A 44 -7.77 16.71 10.80
CA PRO A 44 -6.68 17.61 11.15
C PRO A 44 -5.51 17.38 10.21
N GLN A 45 -4.98 18.48 9.65
CA GLN A 45 -3.86 18.50 8.70
C GLN A 45 -2.64 17.71 9.20
N SER A 46 -2.41 17.72 10.52
CA SER A 46 -1.35 16.95 11.18
C SER A 46 -1.49 15.44 10.99
N ALA A 47 -2.70 14.90 10.95
CA ALA A 47 -2.93 13.48 10.71
C ALA A 47 -2.60 13.11 9.27
N TYR A 48 -2.98 13.94 8.30
CA TYR A 48 -2.67 13.71 6.89
C TYR A 48 -1.16 13.70 6.63
N THR A 49 -0.44 14.73 7.10
CA THR A 49 1.02 14.80 6.98
C THR A 49 1.69 13.61 7.67
N PHE A 50 1.19 13.19 8.83
CA PHE A 50 1.69 12.01 9.52
C PHE A 50 1.52 10.74 8.67
N PHE A 51 0.32 10.49 8.11
CA PHE A 51 0.09 9.32 7.25
C PHE A 51 0.94 9.36 5.98
N PHE A 52 1.11 10.53 5.36
CA PHE A 52 1.97 10.71 4.20
C PHE A 52 3.43 10.33 4.51
N VAL A 53 4.01 10.86 5.59
CA VAL A 53 5.39 10.56 5.99
C VAL A 53 5.56 9.08 6.33
N VAL A 54 4.58 8.49 7.03
CA VAL A 54 4.57 7.05 7.34
C VAL A 54 4.52 6.21 6.06
N CYS A 55 3.65 6.55 5.11
CA CYS A 55 3.57 5.86 3.82
C CYS A 55 4.85 6.01 3.01
N LEU A 56 5.47 7.19 3.00
CA LEU A 56 6.73 7.43 2.32
C LEU A 56 7.88 6.60 2.92
N PHE A 57 7.94 6.51 4.26
CA PHE A 57 8.90 5.64 4.95
C PHE A 57 8.65 4.14 4.67
N LEU A 58 7.38 3.73 4.59
CA LEU A 58 6.97 2.35 4.32
C LEU A 58 7.01 1.97 2.83
N TYR A 59 7.22 2.92 1.93
CA TYR A 59 7.26 2.69 0.48
C TYR A 59 8.32 1.66 0.08
N LEU A 60 9.58 1.85 0.51
CA LEU A 60 10.67 0.91 0.25
C LEU A 60 10.43 -0.48 0.88
N PRO A 61 10.06 -0.59 2.17
CA PRO A 61 9.66 -1.87 2.76
C PRO A 61 8.54 -2.58 1.98
N MET A 62 7.54 -1.83 1.51
CA MET A 62 6.42 -2.38 0.73
C MET A 62 6.87 -2.92 -0.63
N ILE A 63 7.86 -2.32 -1.28
CA ILE A 63 8.47 -2.87 -2.52
C ILE A 63 9.10 -4.24 -2.23
N VAL A 64 9.89 -4.35 -1.16
CA VAL A 64 10.53 -5.62 -0.77
C VAL A 64 9.48 -6.69 -0.48
N VAL A 65 8.42 -6.32 0.24
CA VAL A 65 7.31 -7.22 0.55
C VAL A 65 6.56 -7.64 -0.73
N GLY A 66 6.31 -6.70 -1.64
CA GLY A 66 5.69 -6.98 -2.94
C GLY A 66 6.52 -7.99 -3.74
N PHE A 67 7.83 -7.76 -3.85
CA PHE A 67 8.73 -8.67 -4.55
C PHE A 67 8.73 -10.07 -3.93
N TYR A 68 8.72 -10.17 -2.60
CA TYR A 68 8.59 -11.44 -1.90
C TYR A 68 7.28 -12.17 -2.26
N TYR A 69 6.14 -11.48 -2.31
CA TYR A 69 4.87 -12.09 -2.70
C TYR A 69 4.83 -12.54 -4.17
N LEU A 70 5.48 -11.79 -5.07
CA LEU A 70 5.64 -12.18 -6.47
C LEU A 70 6.45 -13.48 -6.59
N VAL A 71 7.64 -13.52 -5.98
CA VAL A 71 8.49 -14.72 -6.01
C VAL A 71 7.76 -15.91 -5.38
N LYS A 72 7.09 -15.70 -4.25
CA LYS A 72 6.30 -16.73 -3.57
C LYS A 72 5.15 -17.26 -4.44
N SER A 73 4.48 -16.37 -5.17
CA SER A 73 3.43 -16.74 -6.11
C SER A 73 3.97 -17.62 -7.23
N ILE A 74 5.06 -17.18 -7.88
CA ILE A 74 5.73 -17.92 -8.96
C ILE A 74 6.17 -19.31 -8.48
N VAL A 75 6.84 -19.39 -7.33
CA VAL A 75 7.29 -20.67 -6.77
C VAL A 75 6.11 -21.60 -6.49
N ARG A 76 4.99 -21.10 -5.95
CA ARG A 76 3.81 -21.94 -5.68
C ARG A 76 3.08 -22.39 -6.93
N LEU A 77 2.96 -21.51 -7.93
CA LEU A 77 2.35 -21.83 -9.22
C LEU A 77 3.17 -22.84 -10.01
N VAL A 78 4.48 -22.58 -10.15
CA VAL A 78 5.37 -23.38 -11.01
C VAL A 78 5.81 -24.66 -10.33
N ARG A 79 6.24 -24.60 -9.06
CA ARG A 79 6.86 -25.74 -8.37
C ARG A 79 5.86 -26.64 -7.67
N PHE A 80 4.82 -26.07 -7.05
CA PHE A 80 3.86 -26.83 -6.26
C PHE A 80 2.54 -27.09 -6.98
N ARG A 81 2.33 -26.52 -8.19
CA ARG A 81 1.06 -26.55 -8.96
C ARG A 81 -0.16 -26.14 -8.13
N ASP A 82 0.07 -25.41 -7.04
CA ASP A 82 -0.94 -25.01 -6.07
C ASP A 82 -1.58 -23.70 -6.54
N PHE A 83 -2.45 -23.80 -7.55
CA PHE A 83 -3.07 -22.65 -8.20
C PHE A 83 -3.81 -21.75 -7.22
N ARG A 84 -4.61 -22.33 -6.30
CA ARG A 84 -5.45 -21.55 -5.39
C ARG A 84 -4.63 -20.68 -4.44
N VAL A 85 -3.50 -21.21 -3.96
CA VAL A 85 -2.62 -20.52 -3.00
C VAL A 85 -1.63 -19.59 -3.70
N GLY A 86 -1.21 -19.94 -4.92
CA GLY A 86 -0.43 -19.06 -5.78
C GLY A 86 -1.22 -17.83 -6.20
N LEU A 87 -2.47 -18.00 -6.63
CA LEU A 87 -3.35 -16.91 -7.07
C LEU A 87 -3.66 -15.93 -5.92
N ASP A 88 -3.91 -16.42 -4.70
CA ASP A 88 -4.04 -15.57 -3.51
C ASP A 88 -2.78 -14.71 -3.24
N SER A 89 -1.60 -15.29 -3.45
CA SER A 89 -0.33 -14.55 -3.30
C SER A 89 -0.10 -13.56 -4.44
N PHE A 90 -0.57 -13.88 -5.66
CA PHE A 90 -0.52 -13.00 -6.81
C PHE A 90 -1.45 -11.78 -6.66
N VAL A 91 -2.68 -11.99 -6.18
CA VAL A 91 -3.64 -10.90 -5.93
C VAL A 91 -3.07 -9.92 -4.90
N LEU A 92 -2.46 -10.43 -3.82
CA LEU A 92 -1.77 -9.59 -2.84
C LEU A 92 -0.64 -8.78 -3.47
N PHE A 93 0.18 -9.40 -4.31
CA PHE A 93 1.21 -8.69 -5.06
C PHE A 93 0.61 -7.59 -5.95
N ALA A 94 -0.45 -7.90 -6.70
CA ALA A 94 -1.10 -6.94 -7.60
C ALA A 94 -1.64 -5.71 -6.83
N VAL A 95 -2.26 -5.93 -5.67
CA VAL A 95 -2.74 -4.84 -4.80
C VAL A 95 -1.58 -3.96 -4.32
N ILE A 96 -0.48 -4.56 -3.87
CA ILE A 96 0.72 -3.83 -3.43
C ILE A 96 1.35 -3.05 -4.60
N ALA A 97 1.43 -3.67 -5.79
CA ALA A 97 2.02 -3.04 -6.96
C ALA A 97 1.20 -1.83 -7.43
N VAL A 98 -0.14 -1.96 -7.48
CA VAL A 98 -1.04 -0.88 -7.87
C VAL A 98 -1.03 0.26 -6.85
N SER A 99 -0.99 -0.05 -5.55
CA SER A 99 -0.91 0.98 -4.52
C SER A 99 0.42 1.73 -4.57
N LEU A 100 1.55 1.03 -4.75
CA LEU A 100 2.87 1.63 -4.88
C LEU A 100 3.03 2.46 -6.15
N SER A 101 2.50 2.00 -7.28
CA SER A 101 2.61 2.76 -8.54
C SER A 101 1.78 4.04 -8.46
N ARG A 102 0.53 3.95 -8.01
CA ARG A 102 -0.35 5.13 -7.86
C ARG A 102 0.18 6.11 -6.83
N PHE A 103 0.65 5.63 -5.69
CA PHE A 103 1.25 6.50 -4.68
C PHE A 103 2.55 7.11 -5.18
N GLY A 104 3.39 6.37 -5.91
CA GLY A 104 4.62 6.90 -6.50
C GLY A 104 4.35 8.01 -7.52
N ASP A 105 3.44 7.77 -8.47
CA ASP A 105 3.04 8.77 -9.47
C ASP A 105 2.47 10.03 -8.82
N TRP A 106 1.61 9.83 -7.81
CA TRP A 106 1.00 10.93 -7.05
C TRP A 106 2.06 11.71 -6.26
N VAL A 107 2.98 11.04 -5.55
CA VAL A 107 4.10 11.68 -4.84
C VAL A 107 4.99 12.49 -5.77
N VAL A 108 5.29 11.98 -6.97
CA VAL A 108 6.11 12.71 -7.95
C VAL A 108 5.38 13.97 -8.42
N TYR A 109 4.08 13.86 -8.74
CA TYR A 109 3.27 15.00 -9.17
C TYR A 109 3.05 16.06 -8.07
N GLU A 110 3.11 15.64 -6.80
CA GLU A 110 2.98 16.52 -5.64
C GLU A 110 4.27 17.30 -5.35
N ILE A 111 5.42 16.62 -5.44
CA ILE A 111 6.72 17.14 -5.01
C ILE A 111 7.43 17.92 -6.13
N PHE A 112 7.21 17.54 -7.40
CA PHE A 112 7.89 18.11 -8.57
C PHE A 112 6.91 18.84 -9.49
#